data_AF-A0A2G8TA21-F1
#
_entry.id   AF-A0A2G8TA21-F1
#
_cell.length_a   1.000
_cell.length_b   1.000
_cell.length_c   1.000
_cell.angle_alpha   90.00
_cell.angle_beta   90.00
_cell.angle_gamma   90.00
#
_symmetry.space_group_name_H-M   'P 1'
#
loop_
_entity.id
_entity.type
_entity.pdbx_description
1 polymer ?
#
loop_
_entity_poly.entity_id
_entity_poly.type
_entity_poly.pdbx_seq_one_letter_code
_entity_poly.pdbx_strand_id
1 'polypeptide(L)' 'MRCPKCDAADLIHDTRDVIYSYKGDAIVLPHVTGEFCPACTEYILDADESRRTMNVMLVFNQQVNASIVAKMA' A
#
# COMPACT_ATOMS: atom_id res chain seq x y z
N MET A 1 3.25 16.62 -8.70
CA MET A 1 3.61 16.28 -10.11
C MET A 1 2.42 15.62 -10.78
N ARG A 2 2.36 15.58 -12.13
CA ARG A 2 1.28 14.85 -12.81
C ARG A 2 1.36 13.35 -12.51
N CYS A 3 0.21 12.71 -12.33
CA CYS A 3 0.13 11.30 -11.98
C CYS A 3 0.74 10.42 -13.08
N PRO A 4 1.79 9.62 -12.80
CA PRO A 4 2.47 8.81 -13.82
C PRO A 4 1.64 7.62 -14.30
N LYS A 5 0.57 7.24 -13.59
CA LYS A 5 -0.30 6.12 -13.96
C LYS A 5 -1.35 6.51 -15.00
N CYS A 6 -2.04 7.63 -14.78
CA CYS A 6 -3.22 7.99 -15.58
C CYS A 6 -3.11 9.31 -16.35
N ASP A 7 -2.09 10.14 -16.07
CA ASP A 7 -1.87 11.46 -16.68
C ASP A 7 -3.05 12.46 -16.54
N ALA A 8 -4.10 12.12 -15.80
CA ALA A 8 -5.35 12.89 -15.77
C ALA A 8 -5.40 13.98 -14.70
N ALA A 9 -4.54 13.92 -13.69
CA ALA A 9 -4.53 14.86 -12.58
C ALA A 9 -3.13 15.01 -11.97
N ASP A 10 -2.90 16.15 -11.32
CA ASP A 10 -1.76 16.34 -10.44
C ASP A 10 -1.97 15.60 -9.12
N LEU A 11 -0.89 15.03 -8.60
CA LEU A 11 -0.87 14.39 -7.29
C LEU A 11 -0.98 15.44 -6.18
N ILE A 12 -1.64 15.05 -5.09
CA ILE A 12 -1.90 15.87 -3.92
C ILE A 12 -1.20 15.23 -2.72
N HIS A 13 -0.38 16.02 -2.02
CA HIS A 13 0.20 15.61 -0.74
C HIS A 13 -0.89 15.40 0.31
N ASP A 14 -0.95 14.21 0.91
CA ASP A 14 -1.96 13.86 1.90
C ASP A 14 -1.50 12.74 2.83
N THR A 15 -2.25 12.51 3.90
CA THR A 15 -2.07 11.38 4.83
C THR A 15 -3.40 10.64 5.02
N ARG A 16 -3.44 9.35 4.69
CA ARG A 16 -4.66 8.55 4.78
C ARG A 16 -4.39 7.09 5.05
N ASP A 17 -5.42 6.37 5.47
CA ASP A 17 -5.37 4.92 5.57
C ASP A 17 -5.45 4.29 4.17
N VAL A 18 -4.64 3.27 3.92
CA VAL A 18 -4.58 2.56 2.64
C VAL A 18 -4.78 1.06 2.87
N ILE A 19 -5.62 0.44 2.04
CA ILE A 19 -5.84 -1.01 2.10
C ILE A 19 -4.74 -1.71 1.29
N TYR A 20 -4.05 -2.66 1.92
CA TYR A 20 -3.13 -3.57 1.26
C TYR A 20 -3.73 -4.98 1.25
N SER A 21 -3.90 -5.54 0.06
CA SER A 21 -4.44 -6.89 -0.13
C SER A 21 -3.36 -7.84 -0.64
N TYR A 22 -3.28 -9.03 -0.06
CA TYR A 22 -2.34 -10.09 -0.45
C TYR A 22 -2.99 -11.47 -0.33
N LYS A 23 -2.99 -12.23 -1.43
CA LYS A 23 -3.52 -13.61 -1.52
C LYS A 23 -4.94 -13.80 -0.94
N GLY A 24 -5.80 -12.80 -1.10
CA GLY A 24 -7.21 -12.85 -0.66
C GLY A 24 -7.45 -12.29 0.75
N ASP A 25 -6.40 -12.04 1.53
CA ASP A 25 -6.47 -11.34 2.81
C ASP A 25 -6.11 -9.86 2.63
N ALA A 26 -6.52 -9.00 3.57
CA ALA A 26 -6.20 -7.57 3.54
C ALA A 26 -5.93 -6.99 4.93
N ILE A 27 -5.11 -5.94 4.97
CA ILE A 27 -4.87 -5.10 6.15
C ILE A 27 -5.03 -3.62 5.81
N VAL A 28 -5.28 -2.81 6.83
CA VAL A 28 -5.15 -1.36 6.74
C VAL A 28 -3.72 -0.98 7.09
N LEU A 29 -3.07 -0.23 6.20
CA LEU A 29 -1.86 0.52 6.47
C LEU A 29 -2.28 1.90 6.99
N PRO A 30 -2.12 2.18 8.28
CA PRO A 30 -2.61 3.44 8.84
C PRO A 30 -1.68 4.60 8.50
N HIS A 31 -2.27 5.79 8.38
CA HIS A 31 -1.57 7.06 8.26
C HIS A 31 -0.46 7.08 7.19
N VAL A 32 -0.77 6.58 5.99
CA VAL A 32 0.18 6.58 4.87
C VAL A 32 0.29 8.00 4.31
N THR A 33 1.50 8.56 4.36
CA THR A 33 1.79 9.93 3.88
C THR A 33 2.44 9.90 2.50
N GLY A 34 1.89 10.63 1.54
CA GLY A 34 2.46 10.67 0.20
C GLY A 34 1.68 11.52 -0.77
N GLU A 35 1.97 11.34 -2.06
CA GLU A 35 1.37 12.07 -3.17
C GLU A 35 0.27 11.21 -3.80
N PHE A 36 -0.99 11.53 -3.53
CA PHE A 36 -2.16 10.74 -3.96
C PHE A 36 -2.79 11.34 -5.21
N CYS A 37 -3.12 10.48 -6.18
CA CYS A 37 -3.90 10.89 -7.33
C CYS A 37 -5.39 11.02 -6.96
N PRO A 38 -6.07 12.14 -7.27
CA PRO A 38 -7.51 12.24 -7.05
C PRO A 38 -8.35 11.57 -8.15
N ALA A 39 -7.76 11.30 -9.32
CA ALA A 39 -8.45 10.74 -10.48
C ALA A 39 -8.36 9.21 -10.57
N CYS A 40 -7.42 8.59 -9.87
CA CYS A 40 -7.25 7.14 -9.84
C CYS A 40 -6.75 6.71 -8.45
N THR A 41 -6.34 5.44 -8.31
CA THR A 41 -5.89 4.87 -7.03
C THR A 41 -4.38 4.89 -6.83
N GLU A 42 -3.63 5.62 -7.67
CA GLU A 42 -2.17 5.71 -7.56
C GLU A 42 -1.74 6.62 -6.41
N TYR A 43 -0.65 6.26 -5.76
CA TYR A 43 0.03 7.11 -4.80
C TYR A 43 1.54 6.87 -4.82
N ILE A 44 2.31 7.93 -4.61
CA ILE A 44 3.77 7.88 -4.58
C ILE A 44 4.23 8.22 -3.16
N LEU A 45 5.04 7.35 -2.59
CA LEU A 45 5.62 7.52 -1.26
C LEU A 45 7.08 7.94 -1.38
N ASP A 46 7.57 8.68 -0.40
CA ASP A 46 9.01 8.90 -0.27
C ASP A 46 9.73 7.63 0.20
N ALA A 47 11.05 7.71 0.34
CA ALA A 47 11.86 6.56 0.71
C ALA A 47 11.61 6.06 2.15
N ASP A 48 11.31 6.96 3.09
CA ASP A 48 11.07 6.59 4.49
C ASP A 48 9.70 5.92 4.64
N GLU A 49 8.68 6.51 4.02
CA GLU A 49 7.33 5.97 4.06
C GLU A 49 7.21 4.66 3.27
N SER A 50 7.94 4.54 2.16
CA SER A 50 8.08 3.27 1.44
C SER A 50 8.68 2.18 2.33
N ARG A 51 9.77 2.47 3.06
CA ARG A 51 10.38 1.50 3.99
C ARG A 51 9.41 1.09 5.09
N ARG A 52 8.72 2.06 5.70
CA ARG A 52 7.75 1.82 6.77
C ARG A 52 6.64 0.89 6.30
N THR A 53 5.98 1.23 5.19
CA THR A 53 4.86 0.45 4.65
C THR A 53 5.32 -0.93 4.16
N MET A 54 6.46 -1.04 3.47
CA MET A 54 7.02 -2.33 3.03
C MET A 54 7.33 -3.28 4.19
N ASN A 55 7.83 -2.78 5.32
CA ASN A 55 8.06 -3.61 6.50
C ASN A 55 6.75 -4.20 7.06
N VAL A 56 5.68 -3.39 7.13
CA VAL A 56 4.36 -3.87 7.56
C VAL A 56 3.79 -4.89 6.57
N MET A 57 3.87 -4.60 5.27
CA MET A 57 3.45 -5.53 4.21
C MET A 57 4.22 -6.86 4.27
N LEU A 58 5.53 -6.83 4.52
CA LEU A 58 6.37 -8.04 4.61
C LEU A 58 5.93 -8.95 5.75
N VAL A 59 5.73 -8.38 6.95
CA VAL A 59 5.25 -9.13 8.12
C VAL A 59 3.88 -9.74 7.85
N PHE A 60 2.97 -8.95 7.28
CA PHE A 60 1.64 -9.44 6.91
C PHE A 60 1.72 -10.58 5.88
N ASN A 61 2.54 -10.45 4.83
CA ASN A 61 2.71 -11.48 3.81
C ASN A 61 3.24 -12.79 4.41
N GLN A 62 4.18 -12.70 5.36
CA GLN A 62 4.70 -13.89 6.07
C GLN A 62 3.59 -14.58 6.87
N GLN A 63 2.73 -13.82 7.56
CA GLN A 63 1.59 -14.36 8.32
C GLN A 63 0.57 -15.05 7.40
N VAL A 64 0.21 -14.41 6.29
CA VAL A 64 -0.71 -14.98 5.28
C VAL A 64 -0.13 -16.27 4.70
N ASN A 65 1.15 -16.26 4.31
CA ASN A 65 1.82 -17.43 3.76
C ASN A 65 1.90 -18.59 4.77
N ALA A 66 2.24 -18.30 6.04
CA ALA A 66 2.24 -19.31 7.10
C ALA A 66 0.84 -19.93 7.30
N SER A 67 -0.21 -19.10 7.24
CA SER A 67 -1.60 -19.53 7.37
C SER A 67 -2.05 -20.43 6.20
N ILE A 68 -1.56 -20.18 4.99
CA ILE A 68 -1.81 -21.03 3.81
C ILE A 68 -1.12 -22.39 3.98
N VAL A 69 0.16 -22.42 4.35
CA VAL A 69 0.90 -23.68 4.57
C VAL A 69 0.26 -24.50 5.68
N ALA A 70 -0.13 -23.88 6.78
CA ALA A 70 -0.78 -24.55 7.90
C ALA A 70 -2.13 -25.19 7.53
N LYS A 71 -2.86 -24.64 6.56
CA LYS A 71 -4.15 -25.20 6.08
C LYS A 71 -3.97 -26.37 5.10
N MET A 72 -2.78 -26.53 4.53
CA MET A 72 -2.46 -27.58 3.56
C MET A 72 -1.80 -28.82 4.18
N ALA A 73 -1.41 -28.72 5.46
CA ALA A 73 -0.87 -29.83 6.26
C ALA A 73 -2.00 -30.61 6.93
#